data_AF-A0A7S3BPS3-F1
#
_entry.id   AF-A0A7S3BPS3-F1
#
_cell.length_a   1.000
_cell.length_b   1.000
_cell.length_c   1.000
_cell.angle_alpha   90.00
_cell.angle_beta   90.00
_cell.angle_gamma   90.00
#
_symmetry.space_group_name_H-M   'P 1'
#
loop_
_entity.id
_entity.type
_entity.pdbx_description
1 polymer ?
#
loop_
_entity_poly.entity_id
_entity_poly.type
_entity_poly.pdbx_seq_one_letter_code
_entity_poly.pdbx_strand_id
1 'polypeptide(L)'
;CAGAAALCALLAAAAGVARAGFGEDGESARAREAVLSRLGLAPKVTAPGNATDSDSLRAFAPFLTDQDFETVLREFVQQRQQGRCPSARWWGGGQDSLAPRKAYRATAAPHCAFSGHVLNVGLFKTGTKSTTRALQLLGYPCSTGSSQELQAQVRNRTALQNLTASQVHAADFRALETWAAAGGPVPRSCGFWIGRGNPEPMKQLRVHHDFWDLRALPYKIEQAGLAPLVKLAVSHSRNLGDAPWLALYREVDQLLGPGRLRLLLTVRASPTAAARSNLAMVRRGYLPALLQVGDGDGDAAANTAGKDTREAEGSLHAAEFYRRDRSRYIAHILDVLAYIRDDPCRLQILCYECTSGQEAWEQLAAFLDCDAVPSMPFPVQNTKAQRENTKAQRERRQQTGNSNL
;
A
#
# COMPACT_ATOMS: atom_id res chain seq x y z
N CYS A 1 21.13 -6.13 50.87
CA CYS A 1 20.17 -5.06 50.49
C CYS A 1 20.82 -3.85 49.81
N ALA A 2 21.96 -3.31 50.28
CA ALA A 2 22.59 -2.13 49.68
C ALA A 2 23.01 -2.30 48.20
N GLY A 3 23.49 -3.47 47.79
CA GLY A 3 23.88 -3.73 46.39
C GLY A 3 22.70 -3.79 45.39
N ALA A 4 21.52 -4.20 45.85
CA ALA A 4 20.32 -4.26 44.99
C ALA A 4 19.75 -2.85 44.70
N ALA A 5 19.82 -1.94 45.68
CA ALA A 5 19.41 -0.56 45.49
C ALA A 5 20.32 0.19 44.50
N ALA A 6 21.63 -0.05 44.57
CA ALA A 6 22.60 0.53 43.63
C ALA A 6 22.41 0.00 42.21
N LEU A 7 22.12 -1.30 42.04
CA LEU A 7 21.83 -1.90 40.73
C LEU A 7 20.52 -1.38 40.13
N CYS A 8 19.46 -1.23 40.94
CA CYS A 8 18.20 -0.64 40.49
C CYS A 8 18.36 0.84 40.10
N ALA A 9 19.18 1.61 40.83
CA ALA A 9 19.48 3.00 40.49
C ALA A 9 20.29 3.12 39.19
N LEU A 10 21.26 2.22 38.97
CA LEU A 10 22.02 2.15 37.72
C LEU A 10 21.17 1.72 36.53
N LEU A 11 20.26 0.75 36.72
CA LEU A 11 19.32 0.33 35.67
C LEU A 11 18.27 1.41 35.38
N ALA A 12 17.81 2.15 36.40
CA ALA A 12 16.91 3.28 36.21
C ALA A 12 17.62 4.47 35.53
N ALA A 13 18.89 4.73 35.85
CA ALA A 13 19.71 5.71 35.17
C ALA A 13 20.04 5.30 33.74
N ALA A 14 20.36 4.02 33.48
CA ALA A 14 20.57 3.50 32.13
C ALA A 14 19.27 3.50 31.30
N ALA A 15 18.12 3.20 31.90
CA ALA A 15 16.81 3.33 31.25
C ALA A 15 16.41 4.79 31.03
N GLY A 16 16.79 5.70 31.94
CA GLY A 16 16.62 7.14 31.82
C GLY A 16 17.50 7.74 30.73
N VAL A 17 18.75 7.30 30.60
CA VAL A 17 19.69 7.70 29.53
C VAL A 17 19.31 7.04 28.20
N ALA A 18 18.76 5.82 28.18
CA ALA A 18 18.19 5.24 26.97
C ALA A 18 16.89 5.95 26.52
N ARG A 19 16.13 6.56 27.44
CA ARG A 19 14.98 7.42 27.12
C ARG A 19 15.37 8.87 26.79
N ALA A 20 16.45 9.40 27.36
CA ALA A 20 16.94 10.76 27.13
C ALA A 20 17.92 10.87 25.95
N GLY A 21 18.49 9.74 25.49
CA GLY A 21 19.46 9.66 24.39
C GLY A 21 18.87 9.39 23.01
N PHE A 22 17.56 9.13 22.91
CA PHE A 22 16.80 9.22 21.66
C PHE A 22 15.85 10.41 21.75
N GLY A 23 16.37 11.59 22.09
CA GLY A 23 15.67 12.82 21.73
C GLY A 23 15.36 12.76 20.24
N GLU A 24 14.16 13.19 19.84
CA GLU A 24 13.79 13.28 18.42
C GLU A 24 15.01 13.76 17.65
N ASP A 25 15.52 12.91 16.76
CA ASP A 25 16.56 13.32 15.84
C ASP A 25 16.05 14.60 15.19
N GLY A 26 16.81 15.69 15.31
CA GLY A 26 16.34 16.99 14.83
C GLY A 26 15.93 16.96 13.36
N GLU A 27 16.37 15.95 12.60
CA GLU A 27 15.89 15.63 11.25
C GLU A 27 14.44 15.14 11.21
N SER A 28 13.99 14.20 12.04
CA SER A 28 12.60 13.75 12.02
C SER A 28 11.64 14.83 12.49
N ALA A 29 11.99 15.57 13.55
CA ALA A 29 11.19 16.70 14.01
C ALA A 29 11.00 17.75 12.90
N ARG A 30 12.09 18.11 12.20
CA ARG A 30 12.05 19.02 11.03
C ARG A 30 11.24 18.45 9.88
N ALA A 31 11.37 17.14 9.59
CA ALA A 31 10.60 16.48 8.55
C ALA A 31 9.10 16.48 8.88
N ARG A 32 8.72 16.20 10.13
CA ARG A 32 7.33 16.27 10.63
C ARG A 32 6.78 17.68 10.48
N GLU A 33 7.47 18.69 11.00
CA GLU A 33 7.03 20.08 10.90
C GLU A 33 6.86 20.53 9.45
N ALA A 34 7.79 20.16 8.56
CA ALA A 34 7.70 20.50 7.15
C ALA A 34 6.53 19.79 6.44
N VAL A 35 6.24 18.55 6.81
CA VAL A 35 5.05 17.82 6.31
C VAL A 35 3.77 18.46 6.82
N LEU A 36 3.66 18.73 8.12
CA LEU A 36 2.50 19.40 8.71
C LEU A 36 2.27 20.78 8.08
N SER A 37 3.33 21.56 7.89
CA SER A 37 3.25 22.88 7.26
C SER A 37 2.72 22.80 5.83
N ARG A 38 3.24 21.88 5.02
CA ARG A 38 2.80 21.71 3.61
C ARG A 38 1.40 21.15 3.47
N LEU A 39 0.96 20.33 4.43
CA LEU A 39 -0.43 19.88 4.52
C LEU A 39 -1.37 20.97 5.05
N GLY A 40 -0.85 22.14 5.46
CA GLY A 40 -1.65 23.21 6.07
C GLY A 40 -2.15 22.85 7.46
N LEU A 41 -1.48 21.92 8.15
CA LEU A 41 -1.79 21.44 9.50
C LEU A 41 -1.00 22.17 10.58
N ALA A 42 0.13 22.80 10.23
CA ALA A 42 0.92 23.55 11.21
C ALA A 42 0.24 24.87 11.60
N PRO A 43 0.29 25.28 12.87
CA PRO A 43 -0.27 26.55 13.33
C PRO A 43 0.48 27.72 12.71
N LYS A 44 -0.15 28.43 11.77
CA LYS A 44 0.25 29.71 11.12
C LYS A 44 1.74 30.10 11.25
N VAL A 45 2.65 29.22 10.85
CA VAL A 45 4.00 29.63 10.49
C VAL A 45 3.89 30.00 9.02
N THR A 46 4.10 31.28 8.70
CA THR A 46 4.16 31.76 7.31
C THR A 46 5.37 31.13 6.63
N ALA A 47 5.20 29.92 6.14
CA ALA A 47 6.21 29.23 5.36
C ALA A 47 6.35 29.94 4.00
N PRO A 48 7.56 30.39 3.62
CA PRO A 48 7.78 31.00 2.34
C PRO A 48 7.75 29.92 1.24
N GLY A 49 6.68 29.91 0.45
CA GLY A 49 6.59 29.15 -0.81
C GLY A 49 5.31 28.32 -0.94
N ASN A 50 4.57 28.54 -2.03
CA ASN A 50 3.37 27.80 -2.42
C ASN A 50 3.66 26.37 -2.94
N ALA A 51 4.84 25.81 -2.68
CA ALA A 51 5.21 24.49 -3.19
C ALA A 51 4.58 23.39 -2.34
N THR A 52 3.30 23.12 -2.60
CA THR A 52 2.55 21.98 -2.07
C THR A 52 2.75 20.73 -2.94
N ASP A 53 3.93 20.65 -3.55
CA ASP A 53 4.26 19.61 -4.51
C ASP A 53 4.38 18.26 -3.78
N SER A 54 3.69 17.25 -4.30
CA SER A 54 3.73 15.88 -3.79
C SER A 54 5.16 15.36 -3.73
N ASP A 55 6.00 15.71 -4.71
CA ASP A 55 7.39 15.26 -4.75
C ASP A 55 8.19 15.78 -3.54
N SER A 56 7.86 16.97 -3.07
CA SER A 56 8.48 17.55 -1.88
C SER A 56 8.06 16.85 -0.59
N LEU A 57 6.80 16.38 -0.47
CA LEU A 57 6.34 15.59 0.68
C LEU A 57 6.96 14.18 0.69
N ARG A 58 7.09 13.57 -0.49
CA ARG A 58 7.71 12.23 -0.63
C ARG A 58 9.17 12.22 -0.19
N ALA A 59 9.90 13.32 -0.38
CA ALA A 59 11.27 13.47 0.07
C ALA A 59 11.43 13.36 1.60
N PHE A 60 10.39 13.67 2.38
CA PHE A 60 10.43 13.56 3.84
C PHE A 60 10.07 12.17 4.38
N ALA A 61 9.44 11.33 3.56
CA ALA A 61 8.95 10.02 3.99
C ALA A 61 10.03 9.10 4.63
N PRO A 62 11.30 9.07 4.17
CA PRO A 62 12.34 8.27 4.79
C PRO A 62 12.69 8.69 6.23
N PHE A 63 12.46 9.96 6.57
CA PHE A 63 12.86 10.56 7.85
C PHE A 63 11.78 10.45 8.92
N LEU A 64 10.50 10.37 8.52
CA LEU A 64 9.40 10.28 9.49
C LEU A 64 9.47 8.97 10.28
N THR A 65 9.38 9.04 11.61
CA THR A 65 9.18 7.86 12.47
C THR A 65 7.73 7.37 12.44
N ASP A 66 7.44 6.26 13.09
CA ASP A 66 6.06 5.76 13.21
C ASP A 66 5.20 6.71 14.07
N GLN A 67 5.80 7.36 15.08
CA GLN A 67 5.14 8.37 15.91
C GLN A 67 4.86 9.64 15.12
N ASP A 68 5.80 10.10 14.29
CA ASP A 68 5.58 11.28 13.44
C ASP A 68 4.46 11.03 12.43
N PHE A 69 4.42 9.84 11.85
CA PHE A 69 3.36 9.42 10.97
C PHE A 69 1.99 9.40 11.67
N GLU A 70 1.92 8.87 12.89
CA GLU A 70 0.69 8.91 13.69
C GLU A 70 0.24 10.34 13.98
N THR A 71 1.18 11.22 14.37
CA THR A 71 0.91 12.65 14.60
C THR A 71 0.34 13.32 13.36
N VAL A 72 0.95 13.11 12.18
CA VAL A 72 0.46 13.67 10.91
C VAL A 72 -0.98 13.22 10.62
N LEU A 73 -1.29 11.93 10.81
CA LEU A 73 -2.65 11.42 10.61
C LEU A 73 -3.65 12.00 11.61
N ARG A 74 -3.24 12.14 12.87
CA ARG A 74 -4.07 12.70 13.94
C ARG A 74 -4.45 14.14 13.66
N GLU A 75 -3.46 14.98 13.36
CA GLU A 75 -3.66 16.39 13.03
C GLU A 75 -4.56 16.55 11.79
N PHE A 76 -4.35 15.72 10.76
CA PHE A 76 -5.19 15.72 9.57
C PHE A 76 -6.66 15.40 9.91
N VAL A 77 -6.91 14.38 10.74
CA VAL A 77 -8.28 14.01 11.15
C VAL A 77 -8.89 15.10 12.04
N GLN A 78 -8.12 15.71 12.93
CA GLN A 78 -8.60 16.79 13.80
C GLN A 78 -8.98 18.05 13.00
N GLN A 79 -8.16 18.44 12.01
CA GLN A 79 -8.50 19.55 11.12
C GLN A 79 -9.82 19.29 10.37
N ARG A 80 -10.05 18.05 9.92
CA ARG A 80 -11.31 17.67 9.25
C ARG A 80 -12.53 17.80 10.13
N GLN A 81 -12.41 17.44 11.40
CA GLN A 81 -13.49 17.60 12.38
C GLN A 81 -13.86 19.07 12.58
N GLN A 82 -12.86 19.97 12.55
CA GLN A 82 -13.07 21.41 12.64
C GLN A 82 -13.65 21.99 11.34
N GLY A 83 -13.26 21.44 10.18
CA GLY A 83 -13.59 21.94 8.84
C GLY A 83 -14.97 21.57 8.29
N ARG A 84 -15.92 21.11 9.13
CA ARG A 84 -17.28 20.66 8.74
C ARG A 84 -17.37 19.29 8.05
N CYS A 85 -16.44 18.36 8.31
CA CYS A 85 -16.62 16.94 7.95
C CYS A 85 -17.02 16.11 9.19
N PRO A 86 -18.30 16.13 9.62
CA PRO A 86 -18.73 15.52 10.90
C PRO A 86 -18.54 13.99 10.95
N SER A 87 -18.38 13.33 9.81
CA SER A 87 -18.10 11.88 9.72
C SER A 87 -16.64 11.53 10.04
N ALA A 88 -15.72 12.49 10.06
CA ALA A 88 -14.31 12.22 10.38
C ALA A 88 -14.15 11.88 11.88
N ARG A 89 -13.73 10.66 12.20
CA ARG A 89 -13.40 10.24 13.58
C ARG A 89 -11.96 9.73 13.67
N TRP A 90 -11.27 10.12 14.73
CA TRP A 90 -9.95 9.59 15.08
C TRP A 90 -10.11 8.29 15.88
N TRP A 91 -9.33 7.26 15.54
CA TRP A 91 -9.39 5.95 16.20
C TRP A 91 -8.56 5.85 17.49
N GLY A 92 -7.66 6.81 17.75
CA GLY A 92 -6.70 6.73 18.86
C GLY A 92 -7.13 7.37 20.17
N GLY A 93 -8.40 7.72 20.34
CA GLY A 93 -8.90 8.44 21.53
C GLY A 93 -10.16 7.82 22.12
N GLY A 94 -10.01 6.76 22.91
CA GLY A 94 -11.11 6.18 23.70
C GLY A 94 -10.98 4.67 23.88
N GLN A 95 -10.27 4.23 24.93
CA GLN A 95 -10.30 2.83 25.37
C GLN A 95 -11.54 2.48 26.21
N ASP A 96 -12.36 3.46 26.54
CA ASP A 96 -13.49 3.25 27.45
C ASP A 96 -14.73 2.75 26.69
N SER A 97 -15.18 1.56 27.09
CA SER A 97 -16.47 0.93 26.74
C SER A 97 -16.56 0.15 25.40
N LEU A 98 -15.84 -0.98 25.31
CA LEU A 98 -16.30 -2.15 24.57
C LEU A 98 -17.09 -3.08 25.50
N ALA A 99 -18.28 -2.64 25.94
CA ALA A 99 -19.23 -3.57 26.56
C ALA A 99 -19.65 -4.64 25.52
N PRO A 100 -19.78 -5.92 25.91
CA PRO A 100 -20.20 -6.99 25.01
C PRO A 100 -21.60 -6.70 24.45
N ARG A 101 -21.69 -6.38 23.16
CA ARG A 101 -22.95 -6.06 22.50
C ARG A 101 -23.69 -7.35 22.08
N LYS A 102 -25.02 -7.32 22.24
CA LYS A 102 -25.97 -8.43 22.01
C LYS A 102 -25.84 -9.05 20.61
N ALA A 103 -26.26 -10.32 20.50
CA ALA A 103 -26.29 -11.08 19.26
C ALA A 103 -26.99 -10.34 18.11
N TYR A 104 -26.34 -10.32 16.94
CA TYR A 104 -26.77 -9.56 15.77
C TYR A 104 -27.86 -10.28 14.98
N ARG A 105 -28.99 -9.60 14.73
CA ARG A 105 -30.00 -10.03 13.74
C ARG A 105 -29.71 -9.35 12.40
N ALA A 106 -29.70 -10.13 11.32
CA ALA A 106 -29.54 -9.60 9.97
C ALA A 106 -30.79 -8.80 9.59
N THR A 107 -30.65 -7.47 9.51
CA THR A 107 -31.63 -6.58 8.89
C THR A 107 -31.31 -6.42 7.41
N ALA A 108 -32.26 -5.91 6.61
CA ALA A 108 -32.00 -5.52 5.23
C ALA A 108 -30.78 -4.60 5.13
N ALA A 109 -30.05 -4.68 4.02
CA ALA A 109 -28.88 -3.83 3.78
C ALA A 109 -29.30 -2.35 3.84
N PRO A 110 -28.54 -1.49 4.54
CA PRO A 110 -28.87 -0.09 4.61
C PRO A 110 -28.78 0.56 3.23
N HIS A 111 -29.69 1.49 2.96
CA HIS A 111 -29.59 2.34 1.78
C HIS A 111 -28.55 3.42 2.04
N CYS A 112 -27.66 3.66 1.07
CA CYS A 112 -26.63 4.69 1.12
C CYS A 112 -26.90 5.75 0.06
N ALA A 113 -26.97 7.02 0.48
CA ALA A 113 -27.33 8.12 -0.42
C ALA A 113 -26.20 8.48 -1.40
N PHE A 114 -24.95 8.17 -1.08
CA PHE A 114 -23.84 8.41 -2.00
C PHE A 114 -23.91 7.47 -3.22
N SER A 115 -24.21 8.05 -4.38
CA SER A 115 -24.37 7.30 -5.64
C SER A 115 -23.11 7.28 -6.51
N GLY A 116 -22.04 7.97 -6.09
CA GLY A 116 -20.78 8.08 -6.81
C GLY A 116 -19.89 6.83 -6.67
N HIS A 117 -18.61 7.02 -6.96
CA HIS A 117 -17.59 5.99 -6.90
C HIS A 117 -16.82 6.06 -5.59
N VAL A 118 -16.45 4.90 -5.07
CA VAL A 118 -15.55 4.74 -3.93
C VAL A 118 -14.27 4.08 -4.43
N LEU A 119 -13.11 4.63 -4.10
CA LEU A 119 -11.83 4.03 -4.46
C LEU A 119 -11.02 3.75 -3.18
N ASN A 120 -10.69 2.48 -2.97
CA ASN A 120 -9.80 2.10 -1.87
C ASN A 120 -8.34 2.28 -2.29
N VAL A 121 -7.69 3.27 -1.68
CA VAL A 121 -6.32 3.69 -1.99
C VAL A 121 -5.31 3.22 -0.94
N GLY A 122 -5.61 2.21 -0.12
CA GLY A 122 -4.65 1.66 0.83
C GLY A 122 -3.54 0.84 0.16
N LEU A 123 -2.27 1.13 0.50
CA LEU A 123 -1.10 0.39 0.02
C LEU A 123 -0.81 -0.84 0.91
N PHE A 124 -0.21 -1.90 0.37
CA PHE A 124 0.27 -3.07 1.16
C PHE A 124 -0.81 -3.86 1.94
N LYS A 125 -1.99 -4.03 1.34
CA LYS A 125 -3.04 -4.92 1.87
C LYS A 125 -3.45 -4.57 3.30
N THR A 126 -3.72 -3.29 3.52
CA THR A 126 -4.17 -2.72 4.80
C THR A 126 -5.66 -2.93 5.06
N GLY A 127 -6.24 -4.03 4.57
CA GLY A 127 -7.66 -4.33 4.74
C GLY A 127 -8.52 -4.08 3.51
N THR A 128 -7.92 -3.84 2.34
CA THR A 128 -8.64 -3.61 1.07
C THR A 128 -9.73 -4.64 0.80
N LYS A 129 -9.43 -5.94 0.93
CA LYS A 129 -10.44 -7.02 0.77
C LYS A 129 -11.57 -6.95 1.79
N SER A 130 -11.26 -6.61 3.04
CA SER A 130 -12.24 -6.45 4.10
C SER A 130 -13.19 -5.32 3.75
N THR A 131 -12.65 -4.16 3.37
CA THR A 131 -13.51 -3.04 2.97
C THR A 131 -14.27 -3.29 1.67
N THR A 132 -13.68 -3.94 0.67
CA THR A 132 -14.43 -4.34 -0.54
C THR A 132 -15.63 -5.19 -0.14
N ARG A 133 -15.46 -6.15 0.79
CA ARG A 133 -16.59 -6.94 1.28
C ARG A 133 -17.60 -6.08 2.06
N ALA A 134 -17.14 -5.10 2.83
CA ALA A 134 -18.03 -4.19 3.56
C ALA A 134 -18.89 -3.37 2.59
N LEU A 135 -18.28 -2.81 1.55
CA LEU A 135 -18.97 -2.05 0.50
C LEU A 135 -20.01 -2.91 -0.24
N GLN A 136 -19.70 -4.18 -0.53
CA GLN A 136 -20.68 -5.11 -1.11
C GLN A 136 -21.88 -5.35 -0.20
N LEU A 137 -21.66 -5.47 1.10
CA LEU A 137 -22.73 -5.65 2.09
C LEU A 137 -23.59 -4.37 2.23
N LEU A 138 -23.06 -3.20 1.90
CA LEU A 138 -23.78 -1.94 1.75
C LEU A 138 -24.43 -1.76 0.36
N GLY A 139 -24.41 -2.80 -0.49
CA GLY A 139 -25.04 -2.76 -1.82
C GLY A 139 -24.20 -2.10 -2.93
N TYR A 140 -22.93 -1.75 -2.67
CA TYR A 140 -22.08 -1.18 -3.73
C TYR A 140 -21.60 -2.28 -4.70
N PRO A 141 -21.81 -2.13 -6.01
CA PRO A 141 -21.27 -3.05 -7.00
C PRO A 141 -19.75 -2.91 -7.05
N CYS A 142 -19.07 -3.94 -6.55
CA CYS A 142 -17.61 -4.01 -6.50
C CYS A 142 -17.10 -4.94 -7.59
N SER A 143 -16.09 -4.51 -8.35
CA SER A 143 -15.31 -5.43 -9.17
C SER A 143 -14.43 -6.26 -8.25
N THR A 144 -14.92 -7.42 -7.83
CA THR A 144 -14.15 -8.41 -7.04
C THR A 144 -13.12 -9.14 -7.87
N GLY A 145 -13.18 -9.02 -9.19
CA GLY A 145 -12.11 -9.43 -10.07
C GLY A 145 -10.86 -8.67 -9.66
N SER A 146 -9.98 -9.33 -8.93
CA SER A 146 -8.63 -8.89 -8.64
C SER A 146 -7.91 -8.80 -9.96
N SER A 147 -8.22 -7.77 -10.73
CA SER A 147 -7.64 -7.48 -12.01
C SER A 147 -7.59 -8.65 -12.99
N GLN A 148 -8.07 -9.89 -12.78
CA GLN A 148 -7.68 -11.03 -13.63
C GLN A 148 -8.46 -11.05 -14.93
N GLU A 149 -9.74 -10.73 -14.89
CA GLU A 149 -10.58 -10.65 -16.08
C GLU A 149 -10.32 -9.35 -16.84
N LEU A 150 -10.19 -8.22 -16.12
CA LEU A 150 -9.75 -6.98 -16.73
C LEU A 150 -8.28 -7.04 -17.20
N GLN A 151 -7.37 -7.71 -16.48
CA GLN A 151 -5.98 -7.97 -16.90
C GLN A 151 -5.96 -9.00 -18.01
N ALA A 152 -6.88 -9.95 -18.08
CA ALA A 152 -6.99 -10.83 -19.24
C ALA A 152 -7.43 -10.01 -20.45
N GLN A 153 -8.42 -9.13 -20.30
CA GLN A 153 -8.83 -8.20 -21.35
C GLN A 153 -7.71 -7.22 -21.72
N VAL A 154 -6.97 -6.67 -20.74
CA VAL A 154 -5.81 -5.80 -20.94
C VAL A 154 -4.67 -6.58 -21.59
N ARG A 155 -4.33 -7.77 -21.12
CA ARG A 155 -3.28 -8.62 -21.71
C ARG A 155 -3.64 -9.02 -23.12
N ASN A 156 -4.89 -9.36 -23.39
CA ASN A 156 -5.35 -9.66 -24.74
C ASN A 156 -5.30 -8.42 -25.64
N ARG A 157 -5.69 -7.25 -25.14
CA ARG A 157 -5.67 -5.99 -25.91
C ARG A 157 -4.27 -5.42 -26.09
N THR A 158 -3.41 -5.54 -25.08
CA THR A 158 -1.99 -5.18 -25.10
C THR A 158 -1.20 -6.18 -25.94
N ALA A 159 -1.56 -7.46 -25.97
CA ALA A 159 -1.01 -8.44 -26.92
C ALA A 159 -1.40 -8.07 -28.37
N LEU A 160 -2.65 -7.63 -28.59
CA LEU A 160 -3.12 -7.08 -29.87
C LEU A 160 -2.39 -5.77 -30.27
N GLN A 161 -2.14 -4.88 -29.31
CA GLN A 161 -1.39 -3.64 -29.52
C GLN A 161 0.12 -3.89 -29.67
N ASN A 162 0.69 -4.89 -29.01
CA ASN A 162 2.09 -5.28 -29.17
C ASN A 162 2.34 -6.05 -30.48
N LEU A 163 1.33 -6.75 -31.01
CA LEU A 163 1.37 -7.29 -32.37
C LEU A 163 1.42 -6.18 -33.43
N THR A 164 0.87 -5.00 -33.14
CA THR A 164 0.92 -3.83 -34.03
C THR A 164 2.13 -2.91 -33.74
N ALA A 165 2.58 -2.80 -32.49
CA ALA A 165 3.76 -2.03 -32.08
C ALA A 165 5.10 -2.77 -32.30
N SER A 166 5.10 -4.10 -32.40
CA SER A 166 6.31 -4.87 -32.78
C SER A 166 6.79 -4.53 -34.21
N GLN A 167 5.92 -4.00 -35.06
CA GLN A 167 6.29 -3.44 -36.36
C GLN A 167 6.95 -2.04 -36.25
N VAL A 168 6.72 -1.33 -35.14
CA VAL A 168 7.27 0.03 -34.88
C VAL A 168 8.61 -0.06 -34.12
N HIS A 169 8.73 -0.95 -33.13
CA HIS A 169 9.96 -1.09 -32.34
C HIS A 169 11.16 -1.66 -33.10
N ALA A 170 10.95 -2.37 -34.21
CA ALA A 170 12.05 -2.84 -35.06
C ALA A 170 12.80 -1.70 -35.79
N ALA A 171 12.20 -0.51 -35.87
CA ALA A 171 12.86 0.69 -36.41
C ALA A 171 13.68 1.41 -35.33
N ASP A 172 13.14 1.53 -34.12
CA ASP A 172 13.81 2.22 -32.99
C ASP A 172 15.02 1.44 -32.47
N PHE A 173 14.96 0.10 -32.49
CA PHE A 173 16.09 -0.74 -32.08
C PHE A 173 17.28 -0.60 -33.04
N ARG A 174 17.02 -0.49 -34.35
CA ARG A 174 18.05 -0.23 -35.36
C ARG A 174 18.66 1.17 -35.23
N ALA A 175 17.88 2.17 -34.84
CA ALA A 175 18.39 3.51 -34.58
C ALA A 175 19.34 3.55 -33.35
N LEU A 176 19.03 2.78 -32.30
CA LEU A 176 19.88 2.64 -31.11
C LEU A 176 21.17 1.85 -31.39
N GLU A 177 21.12 0.79 -32.19
CA GLU A 177 22.33 0.07 -32.65
C GLU A 177 23.22 0.96 -33.50
N THR A 178 22.64 1.77 -34.39
CA THR A 178 23.37 2.73 -35.23
C THR A 178 24.03 3.83 -34.40
N TRP A 179 23.34 4.32 -33.36
CA TRP A 179 23.87 5.35 -32.45
C TRP A 179 24.98 4.82 -31.53
N ALA A 180 24.86 3.59 -31.05
CA ALA A 180 25.90 2.93 -30.27
C ALA A 180 27.14 2.58 -31.13
N ALA A 181 26.94 2.13 -32.37
CA ALA A 181 28.01 1.91 -33.34
C ALA A 181 28.73 3.21 -33.73
N ALA A 182 28.05 4.36 -33.64
CA ALA A 182 28.61 5.69 -33.86
C ALA A 182 29.34 6.29 -32.63
N GLY A 183 29.50 5.53 -31.54
CA GLY A 183 30.28 5.96 -30.37
C GLY A 183 29.53 6.91 -29.40
N GLY A 184 28.20 6.90 -29.40
CA GLY A 184 27.40 7.69 -28.45
C GLY A 184 27.61 7.29 -26.97
N PRO A 185 27.69 8.26 -26.03
CA PRO A 185 27.89 7.95 -24.62
C PRO A 185 26.63 7.37 -23.97
N VAL A 186 26.71 6.10 -23.53
CA VAL A 186 25.60 5.41 -22.85
C VAL A 186 25.36 6.02 -21.45
N PRO A 187 24.11 6.38 -21.08
CA PRO A 187 23.80 6.96 -19.76
C PRO A 187 24.12 5.99 -18.61
N ARG A 188 24.91 6.46 -17.63
CA ARG A 188 25.38 5.70 -16.46
C ARG A 188 24.28 5.27 -15.47
N SER A 189 23.01 5.63 -15.69
CA SER A 189 21.89 5.23 -14.84
C SER A 189 21.27 3.87 -15.19
N CYS A 190 21.72 3.22 -16.27
CA CYS A 190 21.33 1.86 -16.62
C CYS A 190 22.44 0.87 -16.26
N GLY A 191 22.43 0.39 -15.01
CA GLY A 191 23.33 -0.69 -14.59
C GLY A 191 23.00 -2.00 -15.30
N PHE A 192 23.66 -2.26 -16.42
CA PHE A 192 23.69 -3.56 -17.09
C PHE A 192 24.74 -4.44 -16.41
N TRP A 193 24.29 -5.50 -15.75
CA TRP A 193 25.16 -6.57 -15.25
C TRP A 193 25.25 -7.67 -16.30
N ILE A 194 26.44 -7.88 -16.88
CA ILE A 194 26.78 -9.08 -17.65
C ILE A 194 27.57 -10.00 -16.72
N GLY A 195 26.86 -10.82 -15.96
CA GLY A 195 27.41 -11.93 -15.19
C GLY A 195 26.81 -13.24 -15.71
N ARG A 196 27.65 -14.25 -15.96
CA ARG A 196 27.25 -15.59 -16.44
C ARG A 196 26.61 -16.42 -15.31
N GLY A 197 25.45 -15.99 -14.83
CA GLY A 197 24.58 -16.75 -13.93
C GLY A 197 23.15 -16.28 -14.13
N ASN A 198 22.18 -17.21 -14.18
CA ASN A 198 20.80 -16.94 -14.63
C ASN A 198 20.15 -15.77 -13.84
N PRO A 199 20.02 -14.56 -14.43
CA PRO A 199 19.58 -13.36 -13.72
C PRO A 199 18.05 -13.20 -13.66
N GLU A 200 17.29 -14.16 -14.20
CA GLU A 200 15.82 -14.19 -14.24
C GLU A 200 15.14 -13.84 -12.91
N PRO A 201 15.52 -14.44 -11.76
CA PRO A 201 14.76 -14.26 -10.54
C PRO A 201 14.94 -12.85 -9.92
N MET A 202 16.13 -12.26 -10.08
CA MET A 202 16.44 -10.88 -9.67
C MET A 202 15.76 -9.85 -10.56
N LYS A 203 15.62 -10.13 -11.86
CA LYS A 203 14.84 -9.29 -12.79
C LYS A 203 13.36 -9.25 -12.40
N GLN A 204 12.77 -10.39 -12.02
CA GLN A 204 11.37 -10.45 -11.59
C GLN A 204 11.12 -9.67 -10.28
N LEU A 205 12.04 -9.75 -9.31
CA LEU A 205 11.97 -8.93 -8.09
C LEU A 205 12.05 -7.43 -8.42
N ARG A 206 12.96 -7.03 -9.34
CA ARG A 206 13.09 -5.64 -9.80
C ARG A 206 11.82 -5.14 -10.53
N VAL A 207 11.25 -5.92 -11.44
CA VAL A 207 10.00 -5.58 -12.14
C VAL A 207 8.83 -5.39 -11.16
N HIS A 208 8.72 -6.24 -10.14
CA HIS A 208 7.72 -6.05 -9.09
C HIS A 208 7.97 -4.76 -8.29
N HIS A 209 9.24 -4.38 -8.07
CA HIS A 209 9.59 -3.15 -7.37
C HIS A 209 9.43 -1.87 -8.20
N ASP A 210 9.62 -1.95 -9.52
CA ASP A 210 9.46 -0.86 -10.49
C ASP A 210 7.98 -0.58 -10.82
N PHE A 211 7.11 -1.60 -10.67
CA PHE A 211 5.66 -1.40 -10.71
C PHE A 211 5.18 -0.43 -9.63
N TRP A 212 5.87 -0.38 -8.49
CA TRP A 212 5.58 0.53 -7.39
C TRP A 212 6.41 1.81 -7.41
N ASP A 213 7.20 2.08 -8.46
CA ASP A 213 7.74 3.44 -8.63
C ASP A 213 6.63 4.36 -9.13
N LEU A 214 5.87 4.87 -8.16
CA LEU A 214 4.72 5.77 -8.38
C LEU A 214 5.12 7.04 -9.16
N ARG A 215 6.41 7.40 -9.21
CA ARG A 215 6.90 8.56 -9.98
C ARG A 215 6.85 8.33 -11.47
N ALA A 216 7.06 7.09 -11.92
CA ALA A 216 7.04 6.75 -13.33
C ALA A 216 5.62 6.41 -13.83
N LEU A 217 4.64 6.26 -12.93
CA LEU A 217 3.31 5.79 -13.28
C LEU A 217 2.55 6.79 -14.17
N PRO A 218 2.48 8.10 -13.88
CA PRO A 218 1.80 9.08 -14.73
C PRO A 218 2.35 9.10 -16.17
N TYR A 219 3.66 9.11 -16.31
CA TYR A 219 4.33 9.02 -17.61
C TYR A 219 4.02 7.69 -18.33
N LYS A 220 3.99 6.57 -17.59
CA LYS A 220 3.59 5.27 -18.15
C LYS A 220 2.09 5.21 -18.50
N ILE A 221 1.20 5.94 -17.82
CA ILE A 221 -0.24 5.99 -18.13
C ILE A 221 -0.47 6.63 -19.50
N GLU A 222 0.17 7.77 -19.74
CA GLU A 222 0.07 8.48 -21.02
C GLU A 222 0.71 7.67 -22.15
N GLN A 223 1.92 7.15 -21.93
CA GLN A 223 2.62 6.35 -22.94
C GLN A 223 1.98 5.00 -23.21
N ALA A 224 1.41 4.34 -22.19
CA ALA A 224 0.79 3.02 -22.35
C ALA A 224 -0.71 3.10 -22.68
N GLY A 225 -1.28 4.30 -22.87
CA GLY A 225 -2.70 4.46 -23.20
C GLY A 225 -3.63 3.85 -22.16
N LEU A 226 -3.36 4.09 -20.86
CA LEU A 226 -4.17 3.51 -19.77
C LEU A 226 -5.52 4.22 -19.57
N ALA A 227 -5.75 5.40 -20.16
CA ALA A 227 -7.02 6.13 -20.05
C ALA A 227 -8.25 5.31 -20.50
N PRO A 228 -8.24 4.61 -21.65
CA PRO A 228 -9.28 3.64 -22.01
C PRO A 228 -9.56 2.58 -20.94
N LEU A 229 -8.53 2.12 -20.23
CA LEU A 229 -8.67 1.10 -19.19
C LEU A 229 -9.27 1.66 -17.91
N VAL A 230 -8.86 2.87 -17.51
CA VAL A 230 -9.48 3.59 -16.40
C VAL A 230 -10.97 3.83 -16.72
N LYS A 231 -11.28 4.27 -17.94
CA LYS A 231 -12.67 4.48 -18.40
C LYS A 231 -13.48 3.20 -18.38
N LEU A 232 -12.92 2.09 -18.84
CA LEU A 232 -13.57 0.78 -18.81
C LEU A 232 -13.80 0.31 -17.36
N ALA A 233 -12.82 0.45 -16.47
CA ALA A 233 -12.94 0.03 -15.08
C ALA A 233 -14.01 0.85 -14.34
N VAL A 234 -13.99 2.18 -14.51
CA VAL A 234 -14.95 3.11 -13.93
C VAL A 234 -16.37 2.89 -14.44
N SER A 235 -16.54 2.45 -15.69
CA SER A 235 -17.88 2.15 -16.24
C SER A 235 -18.48 0.85 -15.71
N HIS A 236 -17.65 -0.10 -15.28
CA HIS A 236 -18.10 -1.43 -14.82
C HIS A 236 -18.16 -1.56 -13.30
N SER A 237 -17.54 -0.64 -12.55
CA SER A 237 -17.54 -0.72 -11.09
C SER A 237 -17.68 0.63 -10.42
N ARG A 238 -18.45 0.64 -9.32
CA ARG A 238 -18.49 1.78 -8.40
C ARG A 238 -17.43 1.68 -7.30
N ASN A 239 -16.79 0.52 -7.14
CA ASN A 239 -15.71 0.34 -6.18
C ASN A 239 -14.48 -0.29 -6.82
N LEU A 240 -13.43 0.53 -6.92
CA LEU A 240 -12.11 0.11 -7.36
C LEU A 240 -11.21 -0.04 -6.12
N GLY A 241 -10.33 -1.04 -6.11
CA GLY A 241 -9.42 -1.24 -4.99
C GLY A 241 -8.27 -2.16 -5.34
N ASP A 242 -7.21 -2.09 -4.53
CA ASP A 242 -5.93 -2.77 -4.77
C ASP A 242 -5.21 -2.26 -6.04
N ALA A 243 -4.01 -2.78 -6.29
CA ALA A 243 -3.26 -2.44 -7.49
C ALA A 243 -3.94 -2.92 -8.79
N PRO A 244 -3.85 -2.15 -9.90
CA PRO A 244 -3.11 -0.88 -10.04
C PRO A 244 -3.88 0.37 -9.55
N TRP A 245 -5.18 0.25 -9.25
CA TRP A 245 -6.08 1.39 -9.09
C TRP A 245 -5.71 2.35 -7.96
N LEU A 246 -5.13 1.83 -6.89
CA LEU A 246 -4.69 2.65 -5.75
C LEU A 246 -3.66 3.71 -6.14
N ALA A 247 -2.96 3.54 -7.27
CA ALA A 247 -1.97 4.49 -7.78
C ALA A 247 -2.53 5.42 -8.88
N LEU A 248 -3.78 5.20 -9.29
CA LEU A 248 -4.46 5.90 -10.38
C LEU A 248 -5.61 6.79 -9.88
N TYR A 249 -5.61 7.13 -8.59
CA TYR A 249 -6.76 7.78 -7.96
C TYR A 249 -7.02 9.19 -8.49
N ARG A 250 -5.97 9.89 -8.94
CA ARG A 250 -6.06 11.24 -9.51
C ARG A 250 -6.70 11.18 -10.90
N GLU A 251 -6.26 10.25 -11.73
CA GLU A 251 -6.77 10.03 -13.07
C GLU A 251 -8.22 9.53 -13.05
N VAL A 252 -8.55 8.65 -12.10
CA VAL A 252 -9.92 8.21 -11.84
C VAL A 252 -10.80 9.40 -11.44
N ASP A 253 -10.32 10.27 -10.56
CA ASP A 253 -11.08 11.45 -10.12
C ASP A 253 -11.31 12.45 -11.26
N GLN A 254 -10.27 12.78 -12.01
CA GLN A 254 -10.35 13.66 -13.18
C GLN A 254 -11.36 13.14 -14.20
N LEU A 255 -11.36 11.82 -14.46
CA LEU A 255 -12.28 11.20 -15.41
C LEU A 255 -13.73 11.26 -14.93
N LEU A 256 -13.95 11.08 -13.63
CA LEU A 256 -15.29 11.10 -13.03
C LEU A 256 -15.86 12.51 -12.90
N GLY A 257 -14.99 13.50 -12.69
CA GLY A 257 -15.36 14.87 -12.40
C GLY A 257 -15.54 15.14 -10.90
N PRO A 258 -15.61 16.42 -10.52
CA PRO A 258 -15.58 16.84 -9.11
C PRO A 258 -16.74 16.25 -8.30
N GLY A 259 -16.44 15.84 -7.07
CA GLY A 259 -17.42 15.33 -6.10
C GLY A 259 -17.97 13.93 -6.39
N ARG A 260 -17.61 13.30 -7.52
CA ARG A 260 -18.09 11.97 -7.88
C ARG A 260 -17.26 10.82 -7.32
N LEU A 261 -16.05 11.11 -6.83
CA LEU A 261 -15.17 10.12 -6.21
C LEU A 261 -14.98 10.39 -4.72
N ARG A 262 -15.23 9.37 -3.90
CA ARG A 262 -14.82 9.30 -2.50
C ARG A 262 -13.64 8.34 -2.35
N LEU A 263 -12.59 8.78 -1.65
CA LEU A 263 -11.41 7.98 -1.38
C LEU A 263 -11.53 7.30 -0.03
N LEU A 264 -11.17 6.03 0.01
CA LEU A 264 -11.01 5.29 1.25
C LEU A 264 -9.54 4.91 1.42
N LEU A 265 -8.85 5.55 2.36
CA LEU A 265 -7.48 5.24 2.68
C LEU A 265 -7.43 4.26 3.87
N THR A 266 -7.19 3.00 3.57
CA THR A 266 -6.97 1.99 4.62
C THR A 266 -5.51 2.03 5.09
N VAL A 267 -5.30 2.16 6.40
CA VAL A 267 -3.97 2.24 7.04
C VAL A 267 -3.78 1.15 8.10
N ARG A 268 -2.53 0.91 8.48
CA ARG A 268 -2.11 0.09 9.64
C ARG A 268 -1.84 0.98 10.85
N ALA A 269 -1.72 0.36 12.02
CA ALA A 269 -1.31 1.07 13.23
C ALA A 269 0.06 1.74 13.08
N SER A 270 0.96 1.17 12.26
CA SER A 270 2.21 1.83 11.91
C SER A 270 2.75 1.49 10.52
N PRO A 271 3.58 2.37 9.92
CA PRO A 271 4.31 2.09 8.69
C PRO A 271 5.19 0.84 8.79
N THR A 272 5.81 0.63 9.95
CA THR A 272 6.56 -0.59 10.28
C THR A 272 5.72 -1.85 10.12
N ALA A 273 4.52 -1.88 10.69
CA ALA A 273 3.62 -3.02 10.59
C ALA A 273 3.22 -3.29 9.13
N ALA A 274 2.96 -2.24 8.35
CA ALA A 274 2.68 -2.35 6.92
C ALA A 274 3.86 -2.96 6.14
N ALA A 275 5.08 -2.46 6.34
CA ALA A 275 6.29 -2.95 5.68
C ALA A 275 6.60 -4.41 6.04
N ARG A 276 6.47 -4.80 7.33
CA ARG A 276 6.64 -6.21 7.76
C ARG A 276 5.64 -7.13 7.07
N SER A 277 4.38 -6.70 6.97
CA SER A 277 3.31 -7.46 6.31
C SER A 277 3.60 -7.64 4.81
N ASN A 278 4.09 -6.60 4.14
CA ASN A 278 4.47 -6.68 2.73
C ASN A 278 5.68 -7.61 2.52
N LEU A 279 6.72 -7.49 3.35
CA LEU A 279 7.87 -8.39 3.30
C LEU A 279 7.45 -9.86 3.51
N ALA A 280 6.58 -10.13 4.48
CA ALA A 280 6.06 -11.48 4.72
C ALA A 280 5.21 -12.01 3.54
N MET A 281 4.56 -11.14 2.79
CA MET A 281 3.88 -11.51 1.55
C MET A 281 4.89 -11.81 0.44
N VAL A 282 5.86 -10.93 0.21
CA VAL A 282 6.89 -11.12 -0.81
C VAL A 282 7.67 -12.41 -0.56
N ARG A 283 8.07 -12.67 0.70
CA ARG A 283 8.70 -13.92 1.10
C ARG A 283 7.84 -15.15 0.81
N ARG A 284 6.52 -15.08 0.96
CA ARG A 284 5.64 -16.22 0.66
C ARG A 284 5.41 -16.45 -0.83
N GLY A 285 5.34 -15.39 -1.62
CA GLY A 285 5.03 -15.48 -3.05
C GLY A 285 6.25 -15.71 -3.93
N TYR A 286 7.34 -15.01 -3.63
CA TYR A 286 8.52 -14.97 -4.50
C TYR A 286 9.65 -15.86 -4.02
N LEU A 287 9.84 -16.03 -2.70
CA LEU A 287 10.97 -16.81 -2.19
C LEU A 287 10.89 -18.30 -2.59
N PRO A 288 9.73 -18.98 -2.56
CA PRO A 288 9.66 -20.35 -3.06
C PRO A 288 10.00 -20.46 -4.55
N ALA A 289 9.57 -19.50 -5.37
CA ALA A 289 9.90 -19.45 -6.80
C ALA A 289 11.39 -19.16 -7.04
N LEU A 290 12.01 -18.32 -6.20
CA LEU A 290 13.45 -18.03 -6.21
C LEU A 290 14.29 -19.25 -5.81
N LEU A 291 13.85 -19.98 -4.79
CA LEU A 291 14.58 -21.14 -4.25
C LEU A 291 14.44 -22.39 -5.13
N GLN A 292 13.30 -22.58 -5.80
CA GLN A 292 13.09 -23.70 -6.73
C GLN A 292 13.99 -23.66 -7.98
N VAL A 293 14.64 -22.52 -8.28
CA VAL A 293 15.58 -22.40 -9.41
C VAL A 293 16.95 -23.03 -9.09
N GLY A 294 17.18 -23.52 -7.87
CA GLY A 294 18.47 -24.04 -7.41
C GLY A 294 18.62 -25.56 -7.31
N ASP A 295 17.55 -26.35 -7.42
CA ASP A 295 17.59 -27.81 -7.14
C ASP A 295 18.03 -28.66 -8.35
N GLY A 296 18.70 -28.07 -9.34
CA GLY A 296 19.32 -28.84 -10.42
C GLY A 296 20.62 -29.51 -9.95
N ASP A 297 20.53 -30.75 -9.47
CA ASP A 297 21.55 -31.83 -9.38
C ASP A 297 23.02 -31.49 -9.04
N GLY A 298 23.28 -30.34 -8.39
CA GLY A 298 24.62 -29.90 -8.02
C GLY A 298 25.03 -30.34 -6.61
N ASP A 299 25.83 -31.40 -6.52
CA ASP A 299 26.66 -31.87 -5.41
C ASP A 299 26.40 -31.27 -4.00
N ALA A 300 25.78 -32.09 -3.15
CA ALA A 300 25.39 -31.78 -1.77
C ALA A 300 26.53 -31.38 -0.80
N ALA A 301 27.80 -31.54 -1.20
CA ALA A 301 28.95 -31.36 -0.30
C ALA A 301 29.51 -29.92 -0.24
N ALA A 302 29.20 -29.03 -1.18
CA ALA A 302 29.73 -27.66 -1.21
C ALA A 302 28.85 -26.61 -0.49
N ASN A 303 27.69 -27.00 0.05
CA ASN A 303 26.62 -26.08 0.44
C ASN A 303 26.62 -25.59 1.90
N THR A 304 27.54 -26.06 2.75
CA THR A 304 27.58 -25.66 4.17
C THR A 304 28.30 -24.32 4.40
N ALA A 305 29.35 -23.99 3.65
CA ALA A 305 30.09 -22.73 3.81
C ALA A 305 29.40 -21.52 3.12
N GLY A 306 28.49 -21.75 2.18
CA GLY A 306 27.72 -20.70 1.49
C GLY A 306 26.40 -20.32 2.17
N LYS A 307 26.07 -20.96 3.30
CA LYS A 307 24.80 -20.73 4.01
C LYS A 307 24.85 -19.44 4.85
N ASP A 308 25.95 -19.22 5.55
CA ASP A 308 26.12 -18.08 6.46
C ASP A 308 26.27 -16.74 5.70
N THR A 309 26.96 -16.74 4.54
CA THR A 309 27.08 -15.54 3.69
C THR A 309 25.77 -15.20 2.98
N ARG A 310 24.98 -16.19 2.53
CA ARG A 310 23.64 -15.96 1.96
C ARG A 310 22.63 -15.48 2.99
N GLU A 311 22.74 -15.92 4.25
CA GLU A 311 21.92 -15.40 5.34
C GLU A 311 22.27 -13.95 5.68
N ALA A 312 23.56 -13.61 5.72
CA ALA A 312 24.03 -12.23 5.94
C ALA A 312 23.64 -11.29 4.79
N GLU A 313 23.86 -11.67 3.52
CA GLU A 313 23.43 -10.88 2.36
C GLU A 313 21.90 -10.77 2.30
N GLY A 314 21.17 -11.86 2.56
CA GLY A 314 19.71 -11.85 2.67
C GLY A 314 19.19 -10.93 3.79
N SER A 315 19.94 -10.78 4.88
CA SER A 315 19.59 -9.91 6.00
C SER A 315 19.77 -8.42 5.68
N LEU A 316 20.86 -8.03 5.00
CA LEU A 316 21.10 -6.66 4.53
C LEU A 316 20.03 -6.24 3.50
N HIS A 317 19.67 -7.15 2.59
CA HIS A 317 18.58 -6.94 1.63
C HIS A 317 17.23 -6.79 2.32
N ALA A 318 16.98 -7.51 3.42
CA ALA A 318 15.73 -7.38 4.18
C ALA A 318 15.61 -6.01 4.88
N ALA A 319 16.69 -5.51 5.47
CA ALA A 319 16.69 -4.20 6.14
C ALA A 319 16.51 -3.04 5.14
N GLU A 320 17.16 -3.11 3.96
CA GLU A 320 16.97 -2.13 2.90
C GLU A 320 15.57 -2.20 2.29
N PHE A 321 15.10 -3.42 1.96
CA PHE A 321 13.73 -3.64 1.50
C PHE A 321 12.73 -3.02 2.47
N TYR A 322 12.92 -3.29 3.77
CA TYR A 322 12.06 -2.80 4.82
C TYR A 322 12.03 -1.27 4.89
N ARG A 323 13.20 -0.62 4.90
CA ARG A 323 13.30 0.86 4.89
C ARG A 323 12.63 1.46 3.65
N ARG A 324 12.88 0.87 2.48
CA ARG A 324 12.31 1.35 1.21
C ARG A 324 10.79 1.20 1.18
N ASP A 325 10.26 0.04 1.57
CA ASP A 325 8.83 -0.20 1.59
C ASP A 325 8.12 0.68 2.62
N ARG A 326 8.69 0.80 3.82
CA ARG A 326 8.19 1.75 4.83
C ARG A 326 8.11 3.17 4.28
N SER A 327 9.18 3.64 3.62
CA SER A 327 9.22 4.97 3.01
C SER A 327 8.18 5.12 1.91
N ARG A 328 7.99 4.11 1.05
CA ARG A 328 6.96 4.11 -0.02
C ARG A 328 5.55 4.17 0.56
N TYR A 329 5.30 3.44 1.65
CA TYR A 329 4.02 3.46 2.34
C TYR A 329 3.68 4.85 2.88
N ILE A 330 4.64 5.48 3.58
CA ILE A 330 4.48 6.84 4.09
C ILE A 330 4.27 7.82 2.94
N ALA A 331 5.14 7.77 1.92
CA ALA A 331 5.08 8.64 0.74
C ALA A 331 3.73 8.57 0.03
N HIS A 332 3.18 7.37 -0.16
CA HIS A 332 1.85 7.16 -0.75
C HIS A 332 0.74 7.81 0.07
N ILE A 333 0.79 7.66 1.40
CA ILE A 333 -0.20 8.25 2.29
C ILE A 333 -0.13 9.77 2.25
N LEU A 334 1.06 10.35 2.39
CA LEU A 334 1.25 11.79 2.31
C LEU A 334 0.76 12.36 0.97
N ASP A 335 0.98 11.63 -0.12
CA ASP A 335 0.51 11.98 -1.46
C ASP A 335 -1.03 12.04 -1.54
N VAL A 336 -1.71 11.03 -0.98
CA VAL A 336 -3.19 11.02 -0.90
C VAL A 336 -3.72 12.16 -0.03
N LEU A 337 -3.09 12.43 1.12
CA LEU A 337 -3.49 13.52 2.01
C LEU A 337 -3.32 14.89 1.34
N ALA A 338 -2.20 15.10 0.65
CA ALA A 338 -1.95 16.33 -0.09
C ALA A 338 -2.95 16.52 -1.23
N TYR A 339 -3.26 15.45 -1.96
CA TYR A 339 -4.24 15.47 -3.04
C TYR A 339 -5.63 15.90 -2.58
N ILE A 340 -6.08 15.40 -1.42
CA ILE A 340 -7.44 15.65 -0.92
C ILE A 340 -7.55 16.87 0.00
N ARG A 341 -6.44 17.58 0.23
CA ARG A 341 -6.37 18.67 1.20
C ARG A 341 -7.47 19.72 1.01
N ASP A 342 -7.76 20.06 -0.24
CA ASP A 342 -8.70 21.14 -0.57
C ASP A 342 -10.17 20.69 -0.45
N ASP A 343 -10.44 19.38 -0.39
CA ASP A 343 -11.77 18.81 -0.12
C ASP A 343 -11.68 17.56 0.76
N PRO A 344 -11.33 17.72 2.04
CA PRO A 344 -10.96 16.58 2.86
C PRO A 344 -12.18 15.75 3.28
N CYS A 345 -13.40 16.23 3.07
CA CYS A 345 -14.62 15.46 3.31
C CYS A 345 -14.76 14.27 2.34
N ARG A 346 -14.03 14.27 1.22
CA ARG A 346 -14.00 13.18 0.24
C ARG A 346 -13.10 12.01 0.62
N LEU A 347 -12.34 12.09 1.71
CA LEU A 347 -11.47 11.01 2.19
C LEU A 347 -12.04 10.38 3.46
N GLN A 348 -12.02 9.05 3.58
CA GLN A 348 -12.15 8.38 4.87
C GLN A 348 -10.90 7.56 5.15
N ILE A 349 -10.34 7.73 6.34
CA ILE A 349 -9.17 6.96 6.80
C ILE A 349 -9.70 5.86 7.72
N LEU A 350 -9.36 4.61 7.44
CA LEU A 350 -9.70 3.48 8.31
C LEU A 350 -8.41 2.78 8.76
N CYS A 351 -8.10 2.80 10.06
CA CYS A 351 -7.04 1.95 10.60
C CYS A 351 -7.63 0.56 10.85
N TYR A 352 -7.26 -0.44 10.06
CA TYR A 352 -7.84 -1.79 10.20
C TYR A 352 -7.50 -2.48 11.54
N GLU A 353 -6.36 -2.15 12.12
CA GLU A 353 -5.90 -2.71 13.39
C GLU A 353 -6.49 -1.98 14.60
N CYS A 354 -6.88 -0.73 14.42
CA CYS A 354 -7.35 0.15 15.48
C CYS A 354 -8.89 0.25 15.49
N THR A 355 -9.50 0.22 14.31
CA THR A 355 -10.93 0.35 14.10
C THR A 355 -11.49 -1.04 13.77
N SER A 356 -12.22 -1.63 14.71
CA SER A 356 -12.79 -2.97 14.53
C SER A 356 -14.26 -3.02 14.88
N GLY A 357 -14.96 -4.03 14.33
CA GLY A 357 -16.36 -4.27 14.64
C GLY A 357 -17.26 -3.11 14.25
N GLN A 358 -18.08 -2.64 15.20
CA GLN A 358 -19.13 -1.66 14.91
C GLN A 358 -18.59 -0.27 14.54
N GLU A 359 -17.46 0.14 15.12
CA GLU A 359 -16.89 1.46 14.85
C GLU A 359 -16.50 1.61 13.37
N ALA A 360 -15.95 0.56 12.77
CA ALA A 360 -15.59 0.56 11.36
C ALA A 360 -16.83 0.70 10.46
N TRP A 361 -17.95 0.09 10.87
CA TRP A 361 -19.23 0.27 10.19
C TRP A 361 -19.79 1.68 10.36
N GLU A 362 -19.74 2.24 11.57
CA GLU A 362 -20.22 3.60 11.85
C GLU A 362 -19.47 4.62 10.99
N GLN A 363 -18.14 4.52 10.93
CA GLN A 363 -17.32 5.41 10.11
C GLN A 363 -17.61 5.24 8.62
N LEU A 364 -17.70 4.00 8.11
CA LEU A 364 -17.95 3.74 6.70
C LEU A 364 -19.38 4.13 6.28
N ALA A 365 -20.38 3.83 7.11
CA ALA A 365 -21.78 4.17 6.84
C ALA A 365 -21.99 5.69 6.86
N ALA A 366 -21.42 6.40 7.84
CA ALA A 366 -21.48 7.86 7.88
C ALA A 366 -20.74 8.48 6.69
N PHE A 367 -19.59 7.93 6.29
CA PHE A 367 -18.84 8.40 5.13
C PHE A 367 -19.57 8.17 3.80
N LEU A 368 -20.52 7.25 3.73
CA LEU A 368 -21.28 6.92 2.52
C LEU A 368 -22.73 7.41 2.58
N ASP A 369 -23.05 8.23 3.57
CA ASP A 369 -24.39 8.78 3.82
C ASP A 369 -25.45 7.67 3.89
N CYS A 370 -25.17 6.60 4.64
CA CYS A 370 -26.11 5.50 4.83
C CYS A 370 -27.11 5.78 5.94
N ASP A 371 -28.37 5.43 5.70
CA ASP A 371 -29.49 5.67 6.63
C ASP A 371 -29.40 4.80 7.90
N ALA A 372 -28.68 3.69 7.84
CA ALA A 372 -28.44 2.81 8.97
C ALA A 372 -27.05 2.19 8.93
N VAL A 373 -26.55 1.86 10.12
CA VAL A 373 -25.29 1.13 10.30
C VAL A 373 -25.61 -0.37 10.32
N PRO A 374 -24.91 -1.23 9.54
CA PRO A 374 -25.11 -2.66 9.61
C PRO A 374 -24.94 -3.18 11.04
N SER A 375 -25.83 -4.08 11.44
CA SER A 375 -25.71 -4.76 12.74
C SER A 375 -24.63 -5.82 12.73
N MET A 376 -24.28 -6.42 11.60
CA MET A 376 -23.31 -7.52 11.57
C MET A 376 -21.87 -7.09 11.88
N PRO A 377 -20.97 -8.01 12.29
CA PRO A 377 -19.55 -7.69 12.44
C PRO A 377 -18.93 -7.17 11.15
N PHE A 378 -18.00 -6.20 11.25
CA PHE A 378 -17.25 -5.74 10.10
C PHE A 378 -16.47 -6.91 9.47
N PRO A 379 -16.54 -7.12 8.15
CA PRO A 379 -15.95 -8.29 7.53
C PRO A 379 -14.43 -8.31 7.69
N VAL A 380 -13.90 -9.44 8.16
CA VAL A 380 -12.45 -9.67 8.28
C VAL A 380 -12.04 -10.68 7.21
N GLN A 381 -11.36 -10.19 6.18
CA GLN A 381 -10.91 -10.98 5.04
C GLN A 381 -9.39 -11.22 5.09
N ASN A 382 -8.95 -12.26 4.38
CA ASN A 382 -7.56 -12.66 4.29
C ASN A 382 -6.94 -12.97 5.68
N THR A 383 -7.70 -13.63 6.56
CA THR A 383 -7.14 -14.16 7.82
C THR A 383 -6.22 -15.35 7.54
N LYS A 384 -5.33 -15.67 8.49
CA LYS A 384 -4.47 -16.87 8.38
C LYS A 384 -5.32 -18.13 8.22
N ALA A 385 -6.34 -18.29 9.05
CA ALA A 385 -7.29 -19.41 8.97
C ALA A 385 -8.01 -19.49 7.61
N GLN A 386 -8.50 -18.38 7.07
CA GLN A 386 -9.12 -18.38 5.73
C GLN A 386 -8.16 -18.84 4.63
N ARG A 387 -6.90 -18.41 4.70
CA ARG A 387 -5.86 -18.82 3.74
C ARG A 387 -5.54 -20.32 3.85
N GLU A 388 -5.41 -20.83 5.08
CA GLU A 388 -5.13 -22.24 5.34
C GLU A 388 -6.29 -23.11 4.86
N ASN A 389 -7.53 -22.71 5.14
CA ASN A 389 -8.72 -23.40 4.62
C ASN A 389 -8.77 -23.38 3.08
N THR A 390 -8.46 -22.24 2.45
CA THR A 390 -8.42 -22.12 0.99
C THR A 390 -7.32 -23.02 0.39
N LYS A 391 -6.15 -23.09 1.04
CA LYS A 391 -5.05 -23.96 0.64
C LYS A 391 -5.45 -25.44 0.75
N ALA A 392 -5.99 -25.86 1.90
CA ALA A 392 -6.46 -27.22 2.12
C ALA A 392 -7.57 -27.64 1.13
N GLN A 393 -8.50 -26.74 0.80
CA GLN A 393 -9.52 -26.99 -0.21
C GLN A 393 -8.93 -27.21 -1.62
N ARG A 394 -7.89 -26.44 -1.98
CA ARG A 394 -7.20 -26.62 -3.27
C ARG A 394 -6.46 -27.95 -3.32
N GLU A 395 -5.76 -28.32 -2.25
CA GLU A 395 -5.06 -29.61 -2.15
C GLU A 395 -6.04 -30.79 -2.24
N ARG A 396 -7.18 -30.72 -1.54
CA ARG A 396 -8.24 -31.75 -1.67
C ARG A 396 -8.77 -31.86 -3.09
N ARG A 397 -9.02 -30.73 -3.77
CA ARG A 397 -9.47 -30.73 -5.18
C ARG A 397 -8.43 -31.34 -6.13
N GLN A 398 -7.14 -31.12 -5.89
CA GLN A 398 -6.08 -31.73 -6.68
C GLN A 398 -6.01 -33.25 -6.44
N GLN A 399 -6.20 -33.70 -5.20
CA GLN A 399 -6.25 -35.13 -4.87
C GLN A 399 -7.46 -35.83 -5.49
N THR A 400 -8.65 -35.22 -5.44
CA THR A 400 -9.88 -35.80 -6.03
C THR A 400 -9.96 -35.63 -7.54
N GLY A 401 -9.34 -34.60 -8.10
CA GLY A 401 -9.30 -34.37 -9.55
C GLY A 401 -8.39 -35.38 -10.27
N ASN A 402 -7.33 -35.83 -9.61
CA ASN A 402 -6.42 -36.85 -10.13
C ASN A 402 -6.91 -38.28 -9.93
N SER A 403 -8.01 -38.52 -9.19
CA SER A 403 -8.56 -39.87 -9.01
C SER A 403 -9.60 -40.26 -10.06
N ASN A 404 -9.96 -39.34 -10.97
CA ASN A 404 -10.92 -39.56 -12.05
C ASN A 404 -10.25 -39.57 -13.45
N LEU A 405 -8.93 -39.62 -13.49
CA LEU A 405 -8.08 -39.90 -14.66
C LEU A 405 -7.32 -41.19 -14.38
#